data_AF-A0AB40CB69-F1
#
_entry.id   AF-A0AB40CB69-F1
#
_cell.length_a   1.000
_cell.length_b   1.000
_cell.length_c   1.000
_cell.angle_alpha   90.00
_cell.angle_beta   90.00
_cell.angle_gamma   90.00
#
_symmetry.space_group_name_H-M   'P 1'
#
loop_
_entity.id
_entity.type
_entity.pdbx_description
1 polymer ?
#
loop_
_entity_poly.entity_id
_entity_poly.type
_entity_poly.pdbx_seq_one_letter_code
_entity_poly.pdbx_strand_id
1 'polypeptide(L)'
;MPSHFHHPFMHGAQAGHSLVPTPTLTAQPVSHPMYRVAQGSLQPEECPGRCTERCSATQYKKPCMFSCEKCCAKCLCVPPGTYGNKQSCSCYNNWKTKTGGPRCP
;
A
#
# COMPACT_ATOMS: atom_id res chain seq x y z
N MET A 1 28.55 9.09 12.30
CA MET A 1 29.07 9.66 11.05
C MET A 1 27.88 10.14 10.21
N PRO A 2 27.52 11.43 10.23
CA PRO A 2 26.38 11.95 9.49
C PRO A 2 26.82 12.45 8.10
N SER A 3 26.33 11.82 7.04
CA SER A 3 26.52 12.33 5.67
C SER A 3 25.35 13.22 5.30
N HIS A 4 25.64 14.52 5.21
CA HIS A 4 24.84 15.52 4.50
C HIS A 4 24.62 15.11 3.04
N PHE A 5 23.42 15.30 2.50
CA PHE A 5 23.23 15.45 1.06
C PHE A 5 22.37 16.67 0.76
N HIS A 6 23.01 17.61 0.06
CA HIS A 6 22.47 18.80 -0.59
C HIS A 6 21.38 18.41 -1.60
N HIS A 7 20.27 19.16 -1.64
CA HIS A 7 19.39 19.24 -2.81
C HIS A 7 19.35 20.70 -3.30
N PRO A 8 19.80 21.02 -4.51
CA PRO A 8 19.57 22.32 -5.11
C PRO A 8 18.15 22.43 -5.68
N PHE A 9 17.55 23.57 -5.38
CA PHE A 9 16.23 24.05 -5.79
C PHE A 9 16.31 24.59 -7.23
N MET A 10 15.47 24.12 -8.15
CA MET A 10 15.31 24.74 -9.46
C MET A 10 13.83 25.10 -9.68
N HIS A 11 13.54 26.39 -9.60
CA HIS A 11 12.28 26.99 -10.05
C HIS A 11 12.32 27.16 -11.57
N GLY A 12 11.30 26.67 -12.26
CA GLY A 12 11.05 26.94 -13.67
C GLY A 12 9.56 27.22 -13.90
N ALA A 13 9.24 28.48 -14.19
CA ALA A 13 7.91 28.94 -14.61
C ALA A 13 7.90 29.09 -16.12
N GLN A 14 6.87 28.60 -16.84
CA GLN A 14 6.39 29.16 -18.11
C GLN A 14 4.89 28.87 -18.33
N ALA A 15 4.25 29.79 -19.07
CA ALA A 15 2.81 30.05 -19.17
C ALA A 15 2.17 29.59 -20.50
N GLY A 16 0.82 29.55 -20.51
CA GLY A 16 -0.06 29.53 -21.70
C GLY A 16 -0.25 28.13 -22.32
N HIS A 17 -1.43 27.67 -22.76
CA HIS A 17 -2.52 28.36 -23.47
C HIS A 17 -3.83 27.56 -23.32
N SER A 18 -4.96 28.27 -23.42
CA SER A 18 -6.33 27.74 -23.53
C SER A 18 -6.45 26.59 -24.53
N LEU A 19 -7.31 25.62 -24.20
CA LEU A 19 -8.45 25.17 -24.99
C LEU A 19 -9.23 24.20 -24.09
N VAL A 20 -10.50 24.50 -23.83
CA VAL A 20 -11.42 23.61 -23.09
C VAL A 20 -11.97 22.60 -24.09
N PRO A 21 -11.77 21.29 -23.91
CA PRO A 21 -12.68 20.29 -24.44
C PRO A 21 -13.70 19.92 -23.34
N THR A 22 -14.96 20.06 -23.68
CA THR A 22 -16.14 19.32 -23.23
C THR A 22 -15.89 18.19 -22.20
N PRO A 23 -16.62 18.10 -21.06
CA PRO A 23 -16.59 16.91 -20.23
C PRO A 23 -17.34 15.78 -20.93
N THR A 24 -16.67 15.04 -21.80
CA THR A 24 -17.12 13.73 -22.24
C THR A 24 -17.05 12.81 -21.03
N LEU A 25 -18.19 12.26 -20.61
CA LEU A 25 -18.31 11.25 -19.54
C LEU A 25 -17.64 9.95 -20.01
N THR A 26 -16.32 9.95 -20.07
CA THR A 26 -15.50 8.79 -20.39
C THR A 26 -14.99 8.25 -19.08
N ALA A 27 -15.44 7.04 -18.73
CA ALA A 27 -14.89 6.26 -17.62
C ALA A 27 -13.39 6.03 -17.87
N GLN A 28 -12.55 6.87 -17.26
CA GLN A 28 -11.11 6.66 -17.19
C GLN A 28 -10.74 6.36 -15.74
N PRO A 29 -10.01 5.27 -15.45
CA PRO A 29 -9.47 5.01 -14.12
C PRO A 29 -8.40 6.06 -13.85
N VAL A 30 -8.80 7.12 -13.15
CA VAL A 30 -7.95 8.22 -12.75
C VAL A 30 -6.84 7.71 -11.83
N SER A 31 -5.68 7.46 -12.42
CA SER A 31 -4.40 7.15 -11.78
C SER A 31 -3.84 8.40 -11.09
N HIS A 32 -4.46 8.80 -9.98
CA HIS A 32 -3.85 9.71 -9.01
C HIS A 32 -3.22 8.87 -7.88
N PRO A 33 -1.89 8.96 -7.62
CA PRO A 33 -1.24 8.18 -6.59
C PRO A 33 -1.47 8.83 -5.22
N MET A 34 -2.71 8.78 -4.74
CA MET A 34 -3.03 9.07 -3.35
C MET A 34 -3.37 7.76 -2.65
N TYR A 35 -2.33 7.27 -1.98
CA TYR A 35 -2.14 6.18 -1.01
C TYR A 35 -3.27 5.78 -0.04
N ARG A 36 -4.54 6.05 -0.34
CA ARG A 36 -5.64 5.35 0.32
C ARG A 36 -5.64 3.94 -0.21
N VAL A 37 -4.95 3.02 0.49
CA VAL A 37 -5.21 1.59 0.36
C VAL A 37 -6.69 1.41 0.70
N ALA A 38 -7.54 1.44 -0.31
CA ALA A 38 -8.96 1.20 -0.15
C ALA A 38 -9.10 -0.22 0.41
N GLN A 39 -9.59 -0.31 1.65
CA GLN A 39 -9.90 -1.59 2.27
C GLN A 39 -10.85 -2.37 1.35
N GLY A 40 -10.43 -3.57 0.91
CA GLY A 40 -11.22 -4.41 0.02
C GLY A 40 -10.97 -4.22 -1.49
N SER A 41 -9.94 -3.47 -1.89
CA SER A 41 -9.58 -3.32 -3.31
C SER A 41 -8.65 -4.42 -3.86
N LEU A 42 -8.09 -5.27 -3.00
CA LEU A 42 -7.19 -6.35 -3.45
C LEU A 42 -7.98 -7.62 -3.79
N GLN A 43 -7.69 -8.21 -4.95
CA GLN A 43 -8.13 -9.56 -5.26
C GLN A 43 -7.25 -10.59 -4.54
N PRO A 44 -7.77 -11.79 -4.21
CA PRO A 44 -6.98 -12.86 -3.60
C PRO A 44 -5.72 -13.22 -4.40
N GLU A 45 -5.77 -13.09 -5.73
CA GLU A 45 -4.63 -13.33 -6.63
C GLU A 45 -3.51 -12.30 -6.50
N GLU A 46 -3.80 -11.09 -6.00
CA GLU A 46 -2.80 -10.02 -5.80
C GLU A 46 -2.13 -10.11 -4.42
N CYS A 47 -2.65 -10.95 -3.52
CA CYS A 47 -2.11 -11.15 -2.18
C CYS A 47 -0.63 -11.58 -2.17
N PRO A 48 -0.16 -12.54 -2.99
CA PRO A 48 1.23 -13.00 -2.96
C PRO A 48 2.23 -11.86 -3.23
N GLY A 49 1.93 -10.99 -4.19
CA GLY A 49 2.78 -9.84 -4.52
C GLY A 49 2.88 -8.85 -3.37
N ARG A 50 1.74 -8.48 -2.77
CA ARG A 50 1.69 -7.53 -1.64
C ARG A 50 2.32 -8.12 -0.37
N CYS A 51 2.16 -9.42 -0.14
CA CYS A 51 2.77 -10.13 0.97
C CYS A 51 4.27 -10.29 0.82
N THR A 52 4.78 -10.44 -0.42
CA THR A 52 6.23 -10.45 -0.69
C THR A 52 6.85 -9.15 -0.21
N GLU A 53 6.24 -8.01 -0.53
CA GLU A 53 6.67 -6.69 -0.05
C GLU A 53 6.61 -6.59 1.48
N ARG A 54 5.51 -7.04 2.13
CA ARG A 54 5.43 -7.08 3.62
C ARG A 54 6.59 -7.85 4.24
N CYS A 55 6.88 -9.01 3.68
CA CYS A 55 7.77 -10.00 4.26
C CYS A 55 9.23 -9.84 3.77
N SER A 56 9.52 -8.82 2.95
CA SER A 56 10.84 -8.60 2.35
C SER A 56 11.94 -8.37 3.39
N ALA A 57 11.63 -7.64 4.47
CA ALA A 57 12.59 -7.26 5.51
C ALA A 57 12.71 -8.26 6.67
N THR A 58 11.86 -9.31 6.73
CA THR A 58 11.96 -10.32 7.79
C THR A 58 12.91 -11.45 7.43
N GLN A 59 13.60 -12.00 8.44
CA GLN A 59 14.37 -13.24 8.30
C GLN A 59 13.44 -14.46 8.23
N TYR A 60 12.22 -14.36 8.77
CA TYR A 60 11.23 -15.42 8.82
C TYR A 60 10.26 -15.35 7.63
N LYS A 61 10.80 -15.34 6.41
CA LYS A 61 10.01 -15.14 5.17
C LYS A 61 8.86 -16.12 5.01
N LYS A 62 9.12 -17.42 5.18
CA LYS A 62 8.12 -18.49 5.02
C LYS A 62 6.90 -18.32 5.96
N PRO A 63 7.06 -18.25 7.29
CA PRO A 63 5.92 -18.08 8.19
C PRO A 63 5.24 -16.69 8.07
N CYS A 64 6.00 -15.65 7.69
CA CYS A 64 5.43 -14.34 7.39
C CYS A 64 4.48 -14.41 6.18
N MET A 65 4.94 -15.00 5.06
CA MET A 65 4.13 -15.15 3.84
C MET A 65 2.84 -15.93 4.13
N PHE A 66 2.96 -17.09 4.79
CA PHE A 66 1.80 -17.91 5.14
C PHE A 66 0.76 -17.15 5.97
N SER A 67 1.21 -16.36 6.95
CA SER A 67 0.31 -15.57 7.78
C SER A 67 -0.28 -14.38 7.03
N CYS A 68 0.54 -13.69 6.22
CA CYS A 68 0.11 -12.56 5.41
C CYS A 68 -0.93 -12.95 4.38
N GLU A 69 -0.72 -14.03 3.62
CA GLU A 69 -1.66 -14.52 2.61
C GLU A 69 -3.00 -14.88 3.23
N LYS A 70 -2.98 -15.53 4.40
CA LYS A 70 -4.20 -15.82 5.15
C LYS A 70 -4.96 -14.57 5.55
N CYS A 71 -4.25 -13.55 6.02
CA CYS A 71 -4.82 -12.26 6.38
C CYS A 71 -5.35 -11.50 5.16
N CYS A 72 -4.62 -11.57 4.05
CA CYS A 72 -5.02 -10.95 2.80
C CYS A 72 -6.25 -11.64 2.21
N ALA A 73 -6.32 -12.96 2.16
CA ALA A 73 -7.50 -13.68 1.67
C ALA A 73 -8.76 -13.40 2.50
N LYS A 74 -8.60 -13.15 3.81
CA LYS A 74 -9.72 -12.82 4.70
C LYS A 74 -10.14 -11.35 4.62
N CYS A 75 -9.17 -10.44 4.57
CA CYS A 75 -9.38 -9.01 4.73
C CYS A 75 -9.30 -8.22 3.42
N LEU A 76 -8.86 -8.86 2.33
CA LEU A 76 -8.63 -8.29 1.00
C LEU A 76 -7.85 -6.96 1.07
N CYS A 77 -6.87 -6.92 1.97
CA CYS A 77 -6.11 -5.72 2.31
C CYS A 77 -4.76 -6.11 2.92
N VAL A 78 -3.68 -5.50 2.41
CA VAL A 78 -2.32 -5.59 2.95
C VAL A 78 -1.80 -4.16 3.12
N PRO A 79 -1.37 -3.76 4.34
CA PRO A 79 -0.81 -2.42 4.58
C PRO A 79 0.40 -2.09 3.68
N PRO A 80 0.83 -0.82 3.55
CA PRO A 80 2.08 -0.38 2.87
C PRO A 80 3.32 -0.28 3.83
N GLY A 81 4.56 -0.40 3.34
CA GLY A 81 5.81 -0.58 4.15
C GLY A 81 6.36 -2.03 4.33
N THR A 82 7.07 -2.33 5.41
CA THR A 82 7.45 -3.72 5.80
C THR A 82 7.11 -3.99 7.27
N TYR A 83 6.76 -2.93 8.00
CA TYR A 83 6.38 -2.91 9.39
C TYR A 83 5.36 -1.78 9.63
N GLY A 84 4.52 -1.91 10.64
CA GLY A 84 3.54 -0.88 11.01
C GLY A 84 2.39 -0.71 10.01
N ASN A 85 1.80 0.50 9.99
CA ASN A 85 0.68 0.90 9.11
C ASN A 85 -0.56 0.01 9.14
N LYS A 86 -0.70 -0.88 10.13
CA LYS A 86 -1.85 -1.79 10.24
C LYS A 86 -3.18 -1.04 10.29
N GLN A 87 -3.18 0.20 10.78
CA GLN A 87 -4.37 1.08 10.81
C GLN A 87 -4.95 1.36 9.42
N SER A 88 -4.17 1.20 8.33
CA SER A 88 -4.68 1.35 6.96
C SER A 88 -5.64 0.22 6.57
N CYS A 89 -5.56 -0.93 7.26
CA CYS A 89 -6.39 -2.10 7.02
C CYS A 89 -6.97 -2.58 8.36
N SER A 90 -8.12 -2.06 8.79
CA SER A 90 -8.69 -2.36 10.11
C SER A 90 -8.91 -3.87 10.33
N CYS A 91 -9.36 -4.62 9.31
CA CYS A 91 -9.50 -6.08 9.41
C CYS A 91 -8.16 -6.78 9.68
N TYR A 92 -7.10 -6.39 8.95
CA TYR A 92 -5.76 -6.93 9.13
C TYR A 92 -5.19 -6.61 10.52
N ASN A 93 -5.44 -5.41 11.03
CA ASN A 93 -5.03 -4.99 12.37
C ASN A 93 -5.78 -5.71 13.50
N ASN A 94 -7.09 -5.87 13.33
CA ASN A 94 -7.96 -6.41 14.37
C ASN A 94 -8.00 -7.95 14.41
N TRP A 95 -7.42 -8.62 13.41
CA TRP A 95 -7.40 -10.08 13.40
C TRP A 95 -6.39 -10.61 14.41
N LYS A 96 -6.91 -11.25 15.47
CA LYS A 96 -6.14 -11.79 16.58
C LYS A 96 -6.27 -13.32 16.67
N THR A 97 -5.29 -13.96 17.26
CA THR A 97 -5.38 -15.38 17.65
C THR A 97 -6.35 -15.54 18.83
N LYS A 98 -6.76 -16.78 19.14
CA LYS A 98 -7.59 -17.08 20.33
C LYS A 98 -6.94 -16.64 21.64
N THR A 99 -5.61 -16.56 21.67
CA THR A 99 -4.81 -16.10 22.82
C THR A 99 -4.59 -14.59 22.84
N GLY A 100 -5.17 -13.83 21.90
CA GLY A 100 -5.11 -12.37 21.86
C GLY A 100 -3.89 -11.77 21.15
N GLY A 101 -2.97 -12.60 20.66
CA GLY A 101 -1.79 -12.15 19.91
C GLY A 101 -2.13 -11.68 18.48
N PRO A 102 -1.25 -10.88 17.85
CA PRO A 102 -1.44 -10.47 16.45
C PRO A 102 -1.40 -11.68 15.52
N ARG A 103 -2.46 -11.89 14.75
CA ARG A 103 -2.54 -12.99 13.76
C ARG A 103 -1.75 -12.67 12.49
N CYS A 104 -1.68 -11.38 12.15
CA CYS A 104 -1.14 -10.88 10.88
C CYS A 104 0.20 -10.16 11.08
N PRO A 105 1.19 -10.40 10.17
CA PRO A 105 2.54 -9.84 10.30
C PRO A 105 2.56 -8.32 10.26
#